data_AF-A0A1F8AR59-F1
#
_entry.id   AF-A0A1F8AR59-F1
#
_cell.length_a   1.000
_cell.length_b   1.000
_cell.length_c   1.000
_cell.angle_alpha   90.00
_cell.angle_beta   90.00
_cell.angle_gamma   90.00
#
_symmetry.space_group_name_H-M   'P 1'
#
loop_
_entity.id
_entity.type
_entity.pdbx_description
1 polymer ?
#
loop_
_entity_poly.entity_id
_entity_poly.type
_entity_poly.pdbx_seq_one_letter_code
_entity_poly.pdbx_strand_id
1 'polypeptide(L)'
;MDTPAQNDPSAPAPVITSNTAAEDKGKSLKKVAIILGGFIVLIILFELAYLGYTRFLAPQKTSTPTQEAEIPSNGPKKINIDKVTLYSDILYGLKDKSSFFLSANTNLVIGGKVRESDLKEEVIDEKRYVYKLVLENDEDQTLVYRFTEGDLNNMKVYLTDAEVKTEIKPEDVKVGYYAIVRTYVDLLDSSLYDTVTLDVSPR
;
A
#
# COMPACT_ATOMS: atom_id res chain seq x y z
N MET A 1 64.80 61.64 8.36
CA MET A 1 63.51 61.68 9.07
C MET A 1 62.55 62.41 8.16
N ASP A 2 61.55 61.64 7.76
CA ASP A 2 60.78 61.77 6.53
C ASP A 2 59.51 62.63 6.68
N THR A 3 59.23 63.34 5.58
CA THR A 3 57.92 63.75 5.01
C THR A 3 56.89 64.51 5.87
N PRO A 4 56.46 65.71 5.44
CA PRO A 4 55.16 66.27 5.83
C PRO A 4 54.02 65.74 4.92
N ALA A 5 52.90 65.40 5.56
CA ALA A 5 51.72 64.81 4.94
C ALA A 5 50.84 65.83 4.19
N GLN A 6 50.68 65.56 2.89
CA GLN A 6 49.45 65.31 2.14
C GLN A 6 48.20 66.22 2.27
N ASN A 7 47.91 66.81 1.11
CA ASN A 7 46.77 67.50 0.51
C ASN A 7 45.30 67.29 0.99
N ASP A 8 44.61 68.43 0.84
CA ASP A 8 43.26 68.69 0.28
C ASP A 8 41.97 68.38 1.06
N PRO A 9 41.18 69.43 1.39
CA PRO A 9 39.74 69.33 1.59
C PRO A 9 39.01 69.81 0.32
N SER A 10 38.29 68.92 -0.38
CA SER A 10 37.03 69.21 -1.10
C SER A 10 36.68 68.05 -2.05
N ALA A 11 35.87 67.11 -1.57
CA ALA A 11 35.11 66.23 -2.44
C ALA A 11 33.61 66.58 -2.29
N PRO A 12 32.92 67.07 -3.34
CA PRO A 12 31.47 67.19 -3.32
C PRO A 12 30.81 65.80 -3.37
N ALA A 13 29.69 65.69 -2.67
CA ALA A 13 28.90 64.48 -2.46
C ALA A 13 28.44 63.77 -3.76
N PRO A 14 28.28 62.44 -3.76
CA PRO A 14 27.79 61.70 -4.90
C PRO A 14 26.33 62.03 -5.21
N VAL A 15 26.08 62.39 -6.47
CA VAL A 15 24.74 62.56 -7.06
C VAL A 15 24.03 61.20 -7.07
N ILE A 16 22.96 61.07 -6.29
CA ILE A 16 22.07 59.91 -6.35
C ILE A 16 21.21 60.06 -7.61
N THR A 17 21.54 59.32 -8.66
CA THR A 17 20.67 59.16 -9.82
C THR A 17 19.54 58.20 -9.44
N SER A 18 18.39 58.73 -9.03
CA SER A 18 17.16 57.97 -8.89
C SER A 18 16.68 57.53 -10.28
N ASN A 19 16.94 56.26 -10.63
CA ASN A 19 16.30 55.61 -11.77
C ASN A 19 14.82 55.39 -11.45
N THR A 20 14.01 56.39 -11.76
CA THR A 20 12.56 56.27 -11.75
C THR A 20 12.15 55.35 -12.91
N ALA A 21 11.91 54.07 -12.61
CA ALA A 21 11.32 53.15 -13.56
C ALA A 21 9.90 53.61 -13.89
N ALA A 22 9.72 54.21 -15.06
CA ALA A 22 8.40 54.53 -15.57
C ALA A 22 7.60 53.23 -15.75
N GLU A 23 6.50 53.09 -15.00
CA GLU A 23 5.54 52.00 -15.14
C GLU A 23 4.84 52.08 -16.51
N ASP A 24 5.35 51.31 -17.47
CA ASP A 24 4.71 51.11 -18.77
C ASP A 24 3.59 50.05 -18.63
N LYS A 25 2.47 50.44 -18.01
CA LYS A 25 1.36 49.54 -17.60
C LYS A 25 0.76 48.72 -18.75
N GLY A 26 0.85 49.20 -20.00
CA GLY A 26 0.32 48.50 -21.18
C GLY A 26 1.21 47.36 -21.71
N LYS A 27 2.54 47.46 -21.55
CA LYS A 27 3.49 46.40 -21.94
C LYS A 27 3.64 45.34 -20.84
N SER A 28 3.52 45.74 -19.58
CA SER A 28 3.54 44.83 -18.42
C SER A 28 2.41 43.80 -18.49
N LEU A 29 1.16 44.23 -18.74
CA LEU A 29 0.01 43.32 -18.83
C LEU A 29 0.11 42.32 -19.99
N LYS A 30 0.64 42.73 -21.16
CA LYS A 30 0.89 41.79 -22.27
C LYS A 30 1.97 40.78 -21.93
N LYS A 31 3.04 41.17 -21.23
CA LYS A 31 4.08 40.25 -20.76
C LYS A 31 3.53 39.26 -19.73
N VAL A 32 2.70 39.73 -18.79
CA VAL A 32 2.03 38.87 -17.80
C VAL A 32 1.07 37.89 -18.48
N ALA A 33 0.29 38.34 -19.47
CA ALA A 33 -0.62 37.47 -20.23
C ALA A 33 0.13 36.40 -21.05
N ILE A 34 1.27 36.73 -21.65
CA ILE A 34 2.13 35.78 -22.38
C ILE A 34 2.73 34.76 -21.41
N ILE A 35 3.17 35.19 -20.22
CA ILE A 35 3.70 34.29 -19.19
C ILE A 35 2.60 33.34 -18.70
N LEU A 36 1.40 33.84 -18.36
CA LEU A 36 0.27 33.01 -17.95
C LEU A 36 -0.16 32.03 -19.05
N GLY A 37 -0.23 32.49 -20.32
CA GLY A 37 -0.50 31.61 -21.45
C GLY A 37 0.56 30.51 -21.59
N GLY A 38 1.84 30.85 -21.41
CA GLY A 38 2.93 29.88 -21.38
C GLY A 38 2.79 28.84 -20.27
N PHE A 39 2.40 29.25 -19.07
CA PHE A 39 2.13 28.32 -17.97
C PHE A 39 0.97 27.37 -18.26
N ILE A 40 -0.12 27.86 -18.86
CA ILE A 40 -1.26 27.02 -19.24
C ILE A 40 -0.84 25.98 -20.29
N VAL A 41 -0.06 26.38 -21.29
CA VAL A 41 0.48 25.45 -22.31
C VAL A 41 1.41 24.43 -21.67
N LEU A 42 2.26 24.82 -20.72
CA LEU A 42 3.12 23.92 -19.97
C LEU A 42 2.33 22.90 -19.14
N ILE A 43 1.25 23.31 -18.48
CA ILE A 43 0.38 22.41 -17.72
C ILE A 43 -0.26 21.37 -18.65
N ILE A 44 -0.78 21.81 -19.81
CA ILE A 44 -1.38 20.90 -20.80
C ILE A 44 -0.34 19.91 -21.35
N LEU A 45 0.87 20.39 -21.68
CA LEU A 45 1.95 19.51 -22.15
C LEU A 45 2.39 18.54 -21.06
N PHE A 46 2.42 18.96 -19.79
CA PHE A 46 2.75 18.12 -18.66
C PHE A 46 1.68 17.05 -18.42
N GLU A 47 0.39 17.39 -18.50
CA GLU A 47 -0.69 16.41 -18.42
C GLU A 47 -0.68 15.43 -19.60
N LEU A 48 -0.41 15.89 -20.83
CA LEU A 48 -0.28 15.01 -21.99
C LEU A 48 0.94 14.09 -21.88
N ALA A 49 2.05 14.59 -21.36
CA ALA A 49 3.24 13.78 -21.07
C ALA A 49 2.96 12.78 -19.94
N TYR A 50 2.20 13.17 -18.91
CA TYR A 50 1.79 12.29 -17.81
C TYR A 50 0.79 11.22 -18.28
N LEU A 51 -0.17 11.56 -19.12
CA LEU A 51 -1.08 10.62 -19.79
C LEU A 51 -0.32 9.66 -20.70
N GLY A 52 0.64 10.18 -21.47
CA GLY A 52 1.52 9.38 -22.29
C GLY A 52 2.38 8.42 -21.46
N TYR A 53 2.93 8.90 -20.36
CA TYR A 53 3.68 8.09 -19.42
C TYR A 53 2.79 7.01 -18.82
N THR A 54 1.68 7.36 -18.19
CA THR A 54 0.78 6.41 -17.53
C THR A 54 0.14 5.38 -18.47
N ARG A 55 -0.14 5.74 -19.74
CA ARG A 55 -0.71 4.78 -20.72
C ARG A 55 0.30 3.93 -21.47
N PHE A 56 1.50 4.45 -21.77
CA PHE A 56 2.42 3.80 -22.72
C PHE A 56 3.79 3.47 -22.14
N LEU A 57 4.24 4.16 -21.09
CA LEU A 57 5.62 4.04 -20.57
C LEU A 57 5.69 3.71 -19.08
N ALA A 58 4.56 3.75 -18.36
CA ALA A 58 4.51 3.33 -16.98
C ALA A 58 4.89 1.86 -17.00
N PRO A 59 5.91 1.45 -16.22
CA PRO A 59 6.15 0.05 -16.00
C PRO A 59 4.81 -0.52 -15.54
N GLN A 60 4.27 -1.48 -16.31
CA GLN A 60 3.17 -2.28 -15.83
C GLN A 60 3.61 -2.70 -14.43
N LYS A 61 2.86 -2.30 -13.40
CA LYS A 61 2.97 -2.97 -12.12
C LYS A 61 2.66 -4.41 -12.47
N THR A 62 3.70 -5.21 -12.64
CA THR A 62 3.60 -6.65 -12.62
C THR A 62 3.21 -6.96 -11.19
N SER A 63 1.93 -6.74 -10.86
CA SER A 63 1.24 -7.64 -9.98
C SER A 63 1.30 -8.96 -10.72
N THR A 64 2.43 -9.67 -10.58
CA THR A 64 2.43 -11.11 -10.78
C THR A 64 1.20 -11.59 -10.05
N PRO A 65 0.21 -12.17 -10.73
CA PRO A 65 -0.91 -12.75 -10.02
C PRO A 65 -0.28 -13.68 -9.01
N THR A 66 -0.45 -13.37 -7.72
CA THR A 66 -0.07 -14.27 -6.65
C THR A 66 -0.66 -15.60 -7.05
N GLN A 67 0.20 -16.54 -7.43
CA GLN A 67 -0.24 -17.82 -7.91
C GLN A 67 -0.94 -18.44 -6.71
N GLU A 68 -2.27 -18.41 -6.73
CA GLU A 68 -3.10 -18.89 -5.65
C GLU A 68 -2.74 -20.36 -5.51
N ALA A 69 -2.04 -20.71 -4.42
CA ALA A 69 -1.55 -22.06 -4.26
C ALA A 69 -2.76 -23.00 -4.39
N GLU A 70 -2.64 -23.92 -5.35
CA GLU A 70 -3.60 -24.99 -5.54
C GLU A 70 -3.80 -25.66 -4.17
N ILE A 71 -5.04 -25.74 -3.69
CA ILE A 71 -5.30 -26.40 -2.42
C ILE A 71 -4.90 -27.86 -2.64
N PRO A 72 -3.86 -28.36 -1.95
CA PRO A 72 -3.53 -29.76 -2.09
C PRO A 72 -4.77 -30.56 -1.67
N SER A 73 -5.24 -31.47 -2.54
CA SER A 73 -6.42 -32.35 -2.37
C SER A 73 -6.39 -33.25 -1.12
N ASN A 74 -5.36 -33.12 -0.29
CA ASN A 74 -5.18 -33.93 0.90
C ASN A 74 -5.77 -33.11 2.04
N GLY A 75 -6.69 -33.71 2.81
CA GLY A 75 -7.37 -33.09 3.94
C GLY A 75 -6.44 -32.51 5.03
N PRO A 76 -6.94 -32.27 6.25
CA PRO A 76 -6.19 -31.55 7.28
C PRO A 76 -4.76 -32.10 7.48
N LYS A 77 -3.76 -31.20 7.49
CA LYS A 77 -2.35 -31.55 7.68
C LYS A 77 -1.85 -31.03 9.01
N LYS A 78 -1.00 -31.82 9.68
CA LYS A 78 -0.31 -31.36 10.89
C LYS A 78 0.78 -30.34 10.52
N ILE A 79 0.84 -29.24 11.27
CA ILE A 79 1.92 -28.25 11.14
C ILE A 79 3.24 -28.92 11.59
N ASN A 80 4.28 -28.82 10.76
CA ASN A 80 5.62 -29.27 11.12
C ASN A 80 6.34 -28.13 11.87
N ILE A 81 6.31 -28.18 13.19
CA ILE A 81 6.87 -27.13 14.06
C ILE A 81 8.38 -26.98 13.85
N ASP A 82 9.11 -28.07 13.67
CA ASP A 82 10.57 -28.03 13.47
C ASP A 82 10.94 -27.22 12.22
N LYS A 83 10.17 -27.36 11.14
CA LYS A 83 10.36 -26.55 9.92
C LYS A 83 10.04 -25.07 10.14
N VAL A 84 9.00 -24.77 10.93
CA VAL A 84 8.63 -23.39 11.27
C VAL A 84 9.77 -22.73 12.06
N THR A 85 10.27 -23.41 13.09
CA THR A 85 11.38 -22.91 13.93
C THR A 85 12.65 -22.72 13.10
N LEU A 86 13.03 -23.71 12.28
CA LEU A 86 14.22 -23.59 11.43
C LEU A 86 14.10 -22.40 10.47
N TYR A 87 12.93 -22.20 9.86
CA TYR A 87 12.72 -21.08 8.94
C TYR A 87 12.72 -19.73 9.65
N SER A 88 12.10 -19.64 10.84
CA SER A 88 12.16 -18.43 11.65
C SER A 88 13.60 -18.08 12.03
N ASP A 89 14.40 -19.07 12.44
CA ASP A 89 15.79 -18.84 12.84
C ASP A 89 16.64 -18.31 11.68
N ILE A 90 16.43 -18.84 10.46
CA ILE A 90 17.08 -18.34 9.24
C ILE A 90 16.68 -16.88 8.97
N LEU A 91 15.38 -16.57 9.01
CA LEU A 91 14.90 -15.20 8.78
C LEU A 91 15.45 -14.23 9.83
N TYR A 92 15.42 -14.61 11.11
CA TYR A 92 15.97 -13.80 12.19
C TYR A 92 17.48 -13.57 12.04
N GLY A 93 18.24 -14.59 11.64
CA GLY A 93 19.68 -14.48 11.42
C GLY A 93 20.06 -13.61 10.21
N LEU A 94 19.12 -13.38 9.30
CA LEU A 94 19.32 -12.61 8.07
C LEU A 94 18.60 -11.25 8.06
N LYS A 95 17.89 -10.88 9.14
CA LYS A 95 17.07 -9.67 9.21
C LYS A 95 17.83 -8.38 8.84
N ASP A 96 19.09 -8.26 9.25
CA ASP A 96 19.93 -7.07 9.00
C ASP A 96 20.52 -7.06 7.57
N LYS A 97 20.31 -8.13 6.82
CA LYS A 97 20.70 -8.32 5.42
C LYS A 97 19.46 -8.31 4.51
N SER A 98 18.42 -7.58 4.90
CA SER A 98 17.15 -7.48 4.17
C SER A 98 17.31 -7.10 2.69
N SER A 99 18.36 -6.34 2.35
CA SER A 99 18.68 -5.95 0.97
C SER A 99 19.03 -7.10 0.02
N PHE A 100 19.33 -8.30 0.54
CA PHE A 100 19.59 -9.49 -0.27
C PHE A 100 18.31 -10.25 -0.64
N PHE A 101 17.17 -9.95 -0.01
CA PHE A 101 15.93 -10.65 -0.28
C PHE A 101 15.23 -10.04 -1.50
N LEU A 102 14.94 -10.89 -2.49
CA LEU A 102 14.16 -10.50 -3.67
C LEU A 102 12.66 -10.78 -3.49
N SER A 103 12.31 -11.77 -2.68
CA SER A 103 10.95 -12.10 -2.29
C SER A 103 10.97 -12.93 -0.99
N ALA A 104 9.97 -12.74 -0.13
CA ALA A 104 9.75 -13.59 1.04
C ALA A 104 8.25 -13.61 1.35
N ASN A 105 7.58 -14.68 0.94
CA ASN A 105 6.11 -14.76 1.00
C ASN A 105 5.67 -15.98 1.80
N THR A 106 4.56 -15.83 2.53
CA THR A 106 3.89 -16.94 3.23
C THR A 106 2.46 -17.05 2.73
N ASN A 107 1.99 -18.28 2.52
CA ASN A 107 0.60 -18.57 2.18
C ASN A 107 0.02 -19.56 3.19
N LEU A 108 -1.07 -19.16 3.83
CA LEU A 108 -1.81 -19.96 4.79
C LEU A 108 -3.22 -20.23 4.24
N VAL A 109 -3.59 -21.51 4.18
CA VAL A 109 -4.92 -21.95 3.74
C VAL A 109 -5.58 -22.75 4.86
N ILE A 110 -6.74 -22.29 5.30
CA ILE A 110 -7.52 -22.88 6.40
C ILE A 110 -8.92 -23.16 5.88
N GLY A 111 -9.51 -24.31 6.20
CA GLY A 111 -10.86 -24.66 5.80
C GLY A 111 -11.68 -25.25 6.95
N GLY A 112 -13.00 -25.02 6.93
CA GLY A 112 -13.93 -25.61 7.89
C GLY A 112 -15.36 -25.08 7.73
N LYS A 113 -16.29 -25.70 8.45
CA LYS A 113 -17.69 -25.27 8.52
C LYS A 113 -17.84 -24.05 9.41
N VAL A 114 -18.51 -23.00 8.92
CA VAL A 114 -18.77 -21.77 9.65
C VAL A 114 -19.74 -22.03 10.80
N ARG A 115 -19.30 -21.76 12.03
CA ARG A 115 -20.13 -21.80 13.25
C ARG A 115 -20.55 -20.42 13.72
N GLU A 116 -19.71 -19.42 13.52
CA GLU A 116 -19.95 -18.03 13.90
C GLU A 116 -19.22 -17.12 12.91
N SER A 117 -19.84 -15.98 12.58
CA SER A 117 -19.32 -15.00 11.61
C SER A 117 -19.80 -13.62 12.00
N ASP A 118 -19.04 -12.94 12.85
CA ASP A 118 -19.49 -11.73 13.55
C ASP A 118 -18.56 -10.55 13.27
N LEU A 119 -19.15 -9.41 12.88
CA LEU A 119 -18.49 -8.11 12.89
C LEU A 119 -18.54 -7.56 14.32
N LYS A 120 -17.46 -7.76 15.07
CA LYS A 120 -17.35 -7.32 16.45
C LYS A 120 -15.96 -6.77 16.71
N GLU A 121 -15.93 -5.60 17.32
CA GLU A 121 -14.68 -5.02 17.79
C GLU A 121 -14.23 -5.68 19.09
N GLU A 122 -13.01 -6.21 19.07
CA GLU A 122 -12.35 -6.83 20.22
C GLU A 122 -10.89 -6.36 20.25
N VAL A 123 -10.40 -5.98 21.43
CA VAL A 123 -9.00 -5.60 21.63
C VAL A 123 -8.31 -6.69 22.45
N ILE A 124 -7.30 -7.32 21.85
CA ILE A 124 -6.49 -8.39 22.48
C ILE A 124 -5.03 -8.05 22.24
N ASP A 125 -4.21 -8.07 23.30
CA ASP A 125 -2.77 -7.79 23.22
C ASP A 125 -2.45 -6.49 22.43
N GLU A 126 -3.19 -5.42 22.74
CA GLU A 126 -3.10 -4.10 22.10
C GLU A 126 -3.46 -4.07 20.59
N LYS A 127 -3.94 -5.18 20.02
CA LYS A 127 -4.41 -5.26 18.63
C LYS A 127 -5.93 -5.21 18.56
N ARG A 128 -6.46 -4.38 17.66
CA ARG A 128 -7.88 -4.24 17.36
C ARG A 128 -8.29 -5.24 16.26
N TYR A 129 -9.16 -6.16 16.62
CA TYR A 129 -9.84 -7.09 15.72
C TYR A 129 -11.26 -6.61 15.50
N VAL A 130 -11.77 -6.72 14.26
CA VAL A 130 -13.10 -6.21 13.88
C VAL A 130 -14.02 -7.29 13.30
N TYR A 131 -13.47 -8.45 12.97
CA TYR A 131 -14.23 -9.56 12.40
C TYR A 131 -13.73 -10.88 12.98
N LYS A 132 -14.68 -11.72 13.41
CA LYS A 132 -14.44 -13.02 14.02
C LYS A 132 -15.12 -14.09 13.18
N LEU A 133 -14.33 -15.06 12.73
CA LEU A 133 -14.80 -16.24 12.02
C LEU A 133 -14.47 -17.48 12.86
N VAL A 134 -15.49 -18.26 13.22
CA VAL A 134 -15.31 -19.53 13.91
C VAL A 134 -15.59 -20.66 12.93
N LEU A 135 -14.58 -21.49 12.72
CA LEU A 135 -14.62 -22.64 11.83
C LEU A 135 -14.60 -23.93 12.65
N GLU A 136 -15.29 -24.96 12.17
CA GLU A 136 -15.27 -26.30 12.73
C GLU A 136 -14.81 -27.30 11.67
N ASN A 137 -13.95 -28.24 12.03
CA ASN A 137 -13.53 -29.33 11.15
C ASN A 137 -14.40 -30.59 11.33
N ASP A 138 -14.11 -31.63 10.56
CA ASP A 138 -14.85 -32.91 10.63
C ASP A 138 -14.63 -33.69 11.95
N GLU A 139 -13.70 -33.25 12.80
CA GLU A 139 -13.38 -33.83 14.11
C GLU A 139 -14.01 -33.02 15.27
N ASP A 140 -15.00 -32.16 15.00
CA ASP A 140 -15.65 -31.26 15.95
C ASP A 140 -14.70 -30.26 16.65
N GLN A 141 -13.50 -30.03 16.09
CA GLN A 141 -12.56 -29.05 16.62
C GLN A 141 -12.86 -27.66 16.07
N THR A 142 -12.88 -26.67 16.95
CA THR A 142 -13.15 -25.28 16.59
C THR A 142 -11.87 -24.45 16.48
N LEU A 143 -11.75 -23.68 15.40
CA LEU A 143 -10.74 -22.64 15.22
C LEU A 143 -11.40 -21.28 15.26
N VAL A 144 -10.91 -20.38 16.13
CA VAL A 144 -11.30 -18.97 16.14
C VAL A 144 -10.27 -18.18 15.35
N TYR A 145 -10.64 -17.70 14.17
CA TYR A 145 -9.81 -16.84 13.34
C TYR A 145 -10.31 -15.40 13.44
N ARG A 146 -9.42 -14.46 13.77
CA ARG A 146 -9.74 -13.04 13.96
C ARG A 146 -9.02 -12.21 12.93
N PHE A 147 -9.72 -11.21 12.40
CA PHE A 147 -9.21 -10.31 11.38
C PHE A 147 -9.15 -8.90 11.93
N THR A 148 -8.05 -8.21 11.63
CA THR A 148 -7.89 -6.79 11.91
C THR A 148 -8.69 -5.96 10.90
N GLU A 149 -8.78 -4.66 11.14
CA GLU A 149 -9.40 -3.72 10.21
C GLU A 149 -8.69 -3.70 8.85
N GLY A 150 -7.36 -3.81 8.87
CA GLY A 150 -6.55 -3.91 7.66
C GLY A 150 -6.83 -5.16 6.85
N ASP A 151 -6.96 -6.31 7.53
CA ASP A 151 -7.31 -7.58 6.89
C ASP A 151 -8.70 -7.49 6.26
N LEU A 152 -9.68 -6.94 6.99
CA LEU A 152 -11.06 -6.80 6.51
C LEU A 152 -11.15 -5.89 5.28
N ASN A 153 -10.39 -4.79 5.27
CA ASN A 153 -10.36 -3.84 4.15
C ASN A 153 -9.76 -4.44 2.87
N ASN A 154 -8.84 -5.40 3.00
CA ASN A 154 -8.23 -6.10 1.87
C ASN A 154 -8.84 -7.50 1.63
N MET A 155 -9.87 -7.87 2.40
CA MET A 155 -10.54 -9.15 2.29
C MET A 155 -11.45 -9.17 1.08
N LYS A 156 -11.31 -10.20 0.24
CA LYS A 156 -12.28 -10.52 -0.80
C LYS A 156 -13.05 -11.76 -0.39
N VAL A 157 -14.37 -11.64 -0.30
CA VAL A 157 -15.25 -12.76 0.08
C VAL A 157 -16.02 -13.23 -1.14
N TYR A 158 -15.92 -14.51 -1.48
CA TYR A 158 -16.57 -15.10 -2.63
C TYR A 158 -17.53 -16.20 -2.20
N LEU A 159 -18.80 -16.08 -2.56
CA LEU A 159 -19.74 -17.20 -2.56
C LEU A 159 -19.50 -18.06 -3.81
N THR A 160 -19.10 -19.31 -3.60
CA THR A 160 -18.87 -20.29 -4.66
C THR A 160 -20.03 -21.29 -4.69
N ASP A 161 -20.80 -21.27 -5.78
CA ASP A 161 -21.86 -22.23 -6.06
C ASP A 161 -21.62 -22.89 -7.42
N ALA A 162 -21.38 -24.20 -7.42
CA ALA A 162 -21.10 -25.12 -8.55
C ALA A 162 -20.13 -24.64 -9.65
N GLU A 163 -20.40 -23.51 -10.30
CA GLU A 163 -19.66 -22.93 -11.41
C GLU A 163 -19.51 -21.39 -11.33
N VAL A 164 -20.17 -20.74 -10.37
CA VAL A 164 -20.16 -19.27 -10.23
C VAL A 164 -19.48 -18.86 -8.93
N LYS A 165 -18.53 -17.93 -9.04
CA LYS A 165 -18.00 -17.15 -7.91
C LYS A 165 -18.64 -15.77 -7.93
N THR A 166 -19.35 -15.43 -6.85
CA THR A 166 -19.95 -14.11 -6.66
C THR A 166 -19.30 -13.45 -5.46
N GLU A 167 -18.79 -12.23 -5.63
CA GLU A 167 -18.28 -11.45 -4.50
C GLU A 167 -19.44 -11.05 -3.58
N ILE A 168 -19.30 -11.35 -2.29
CA ILE A 168 -20.26 -11.01 -1.24
C ILE A 168 -19.55 -10.21 -0.15
N LYS A 169 -20.28 -9.71 0.83
CA LYS A 169 -19.67 -9.07 2.00
C LYS A 169 -19.42 -10.08 3.12
N PRO A 170 -18.51 -9.78 4.06
CA PRO A 170 -18.32 -10.59 5.28
C PRO A 170 -19.61 -10.78 6.08
N GLU A 171 -20.48 -9.77 6.13
CA GLU A 171 -21.80 -9.83 6.81
C GLU A 171 -22.78 -10.83 6.18
N ASP A 172 -22.57 -11.22 4.92
CA ASP A 172 -23.42 -12.17 4.19
C ASP A 172 -22.99 -13.64 4.40
N VAL A 173 -21.88 -13.89 5.11
CA VAL A 173 -21.39 -15.23 5.41
C VAL A 173 -22.32 -15.90 6.42
N LYS A 174 -22.95 -17.00 6.02
CA LYS A 174 -23.94 -17.70 6.85
C LYS A 174 -23.33 -18.85 7.63
N VAL A 175 -23.85 -19.03 8.85
CA VAL A 175 -23.61 -20.24 9.65
C VAL A 175 -24.04 -21.47 8.85
N GLY A 176 -23.19 -22.50 8.88
CA GLY A 176 -23.39 -23.74 8.16
C GLY A 176 -22.67 -23.83 6.81
N TYR A 177 -22.23 -22.71 6.23
CA TYR A 177 -21.42 -22.73 5.01
C TYR A 177 -20.05 -23.35 5.26
N TYR A 178 -19.45 -23.95 4.23
CA TYR A 178 -18.04 -24.32 4.26
C TYR A 178 -17.19 -23.14 3.79
N ALA A 179 -16.24 -22.70 4.61
CA ALA A 179 -15.37 -21.57 4.34
C ALA A 179 -13.93 -22.04 4.14
N ILE A 180 -13.23 -21.41 3.20
CA ILE A 180 -11.79 -21.54 2.96
C ILE A 180 -11.19 -20.14 3.06
N VAL A 181 -10.39 -19.92 4.09
CA VAL A 181 -9.62 -18.70 4.32
C VAL A 181 -8.24 -18.89 3.68
N ARG A 182 -7.83 -17.96 2.83
CA ARG A 182 -6.49 -17.88 2.26
C ARG A 182 -5.86 -16.56 2.68
N THR A 183 -4.72 -16.63 3.34
CA THR A 183 -3.96 -15.45 3.75
C THR A 183 -2.61 -15.50 3.05
N TYR A 184 -2.33 -14.48 2.26
CA TYR A 184 -1.05 -14.25 1.62
C TYR A 184 -0.36 -13.06 2.27
N VAL A 185 0.83 -13.32 2.79
CA VAL A 185 1.69 -12.35 3.49
C VAL A 185 2.94 -12.16 2.66
N ASP A 186 3.21 -10.93 2.21
CA ASP A 186 4.52 -10.54 1.70
C ASP A 186 5.33 -9.94 2.85
N LEU A 187 6.34 -10.68 3.32
CA LEU A 187 7.16 -10.30 4.47
C LEU A 187 8.12 -9.15 4.15
N LEU A 188 8.27 -8.78 2.88
CA LEU A 188 9.11 -7.66 2.45
C LEU A 188 8.29 -6.41 2.12
N ASP A 189 6.96 -6.50 2.09
CA ASP A 189 6.11 -5.35 1.87
C ASP A 189 6.16 -4.40 3.07
N SER A 190 6.12 -3.11 2.77
CA SER A 190 5.99 -2.02 3.75
C SER A 190 4.54 -1.84 4.22
N SER A 191 3.57 -2.43 3.51
CA SER A 191 2.17 -2.54 3.93
C SER A 191 2.06 -3.36 5.22
N LEU A 192 1.28 -2.87 6.18
CA LEU A 192 0.92 -3.64 7.38
C LEU A 192 -0.20 -4.66 7.11
N TYR A 193 -0.61 -4.82 5.85
CA TYR A 193 -1.84 -5.54 5.51
C TYR A 193 -1.58 -6.72 4.59
N ASP A 194 -2.20 -7.82 4.96
CA ASP A 194 -2.17 -9.06 4.20
C ASP A 194 -3.27 -9.10 3.15
N THR A 195 -3.06 -9.88 2.10
CA THR A 195 -4.15 -10.20 1.16
C THR A 195 -4.93 -11.38 1.71
N VAL A 196 -6.22 -11.19 1.93
CA VAL A 196 -7.11 -12.24 2.43
C VAL A 196 -8.19 -12.55 1.41
N THR A 197 -8.34 -13.84 1.08
CA THR A 197 -9.47 -14.33 0.29
C THR A 197 -10.27 -15.31 1.13
N LEU A 198 -11.58 -15.13 1.20
CA LEU A 198 -12.51 -16.00 1.90
C LEU A 198 -13.48 -16.60 0.87
N ASP A 199 -13.25 -17.83 0.46
CA ASP A 199 -14.19 -18.57 -0.39
C ASP A 199 -15.20 -19.30 0.53
N VAL A 200 -16.49 -19.01 0.40
CA VAL A 200 -17.57 -19.70 1.13
C VAL A 200 -18.46 -20.47 0.17
N SER A 201 -18.99 -21.61 0.59
CA SER A 201 -19.91 -22.42 -0.21
C SER A 201 -21.06 -22.99 0.60
N PRO A 202 -22.28 -23.10 0.03
CA PRO A 202 -23.42 -23.71 0.71
C PRO A 202 -23.36 -25.24 0.86
N ARG A 203 -22.24 -25.86 0.47
CA ARG A 203 -22.06 -27.32 0.41
C ARG A 203 -22.40 -28.02 1.72
#